data_AF-A0A6J0LFG2-F1
#
_entry.id   AF-A0A6J0LFG2-F1
#
_cell.length_a   1.000
_cell.length_b   1.000
_cell.length_c   1.000
_cell.angle_alpha   90.00
_cell.angle_beta   90.00
_cell.angle_gamma   90.00
#
_symmetry.space_group_name_H-M   'P 1'
#
loop_
_entity.id
_entity.type
_entity.pdbx_description
1 polymer ?
#
loop_
_entity_poly.entity_id
_entity_poly.type
_entity_poly.pdbx_seq_one_letter_code
_entity_poly.pdbx_strand_id
1 'polypeptide(L)'
;MSTSSSSFISKFDVFLNFSAEEDTSKAFVTDLYRSLSAKGIPTYYKDDKLEEGVSSSGSDLSKCIRDSKLVVVVVSETYPTSVSCLNELQTILNLHDESQLSVLVIFYGVETLNIRKQTGEYAEPFRKLGEEYSVEKVQSWRRALTKLAGISGLDSRFWTKEAEIVNLITNEISLVISHKPICPSIFKADGPVAMDRHMHALYELLDVNSNKEVRMVGIWGPGGVGKTTLAKFAYEEMSVNFHVHMFVDNSEKNYHQDHQEIQEETQIDIIKSALGQRKGLLVVDSVDNLQQLKDIAEIVGWFGSGSRVIFITQEKNLLDEIGVEHVYELQALRYDEALQLFSRYAFKQQYPPTSFESLALRAVQVASFLPLTLQILGSSLHGKDERTWEEELQKLEGDQEKTIAEVMKKSYAKANEE
;
A
#
# COMPACT_ATOMS: atom_id res chain seq x y z
N MET A 1 -57.86 -7.78 2.87
CA MET A 1 -57.21 -6.46 2.94
C MET A 1 -55.81 -6.69 3.47
N SER A 2 -54.83 -6.75 2.57
CA SER A 2 -53.44 -7.00 2.93
C SER A 2 -52.72 -5.66 2.90
N THR A 3 -52.37 -5.16 4.08
CA THR A 3 -51.56 -3.95 4.25
C THR A 3 -50.13 -4.24 3.82
N SER A 4 -49.72 -3.62 2.72
CA SER A 4 -48.36 -3.59 2.21
C SER A 4 -47.47 -2.75 3.13
N SER A 5 -46.61 -3.40 3.93
CA SER A 5 -45.48 -2.74 4.58
C SER A 5 -44.32 -2.65 3.60
N SER A 6 -44.05 -1.46 3.06
CA SER A 6 -42.85 -1.20 2.25
C SER A 6 -41.61 -1.28 3.15
N SER A 7 -40.88 -2.39 3.06
CA SER A 7 -39.54 -2.48 3.63
C SER A 7 -38.59 -1.59 2.83
N PHE A 8 -38.28 -0.40 3.34
CA PHE A 8 -37.22 0.44 2.81
C PHE A 8 -35.87 -0.26 3.04
N ILE A 9 -35.37 -0.96 2.03
CA ILE A 9 -33.99 -1.49 2.03
C ILE A 9 -33.08 -0.32 1.66
N SER A 10 -32.54 0.39 2.65
CA SER A 10 -31.42 1.31 2.42
C SER A 10 -30.11 0.53 2.57
N LYS A 11 -29.51 0.15 1.44
CA LYS A 11 -28.22 -0.56 1.39
C LYS A 11 -27.09 0.47 1.30
N PHE A 12 -26.54 0.88 2.44
CA PHE A 12 -25.38 1.79 2.49
C PHE A 12 -24.12 1.02 2.07
N ASP A 13 -23.22 1.68 1.32
CA ASP A 13 -21.93 1.09 0.95
C ASP A 13 -20.85 1.41 2.01
N VAL A 14 -20.96 2.56 2.67
CA VAL A 14 -20.02 3.03 3.71
C VAL A 14 -20.74 3.29 5.01
N PHE A 15 -20.16 2.88 6.13
CA PHE A 15 -20.57 3.30 7.48
C PHE A 15 -19.50 4.20 8.10
N LEU A 16 -19.87 5.40 8.54
CA LEU A 16 -18.98 6.30 9.27
C LEU A 16 -19.20 6.14 10.78
N ASN A 17 -18.16 5.69 11.50
CA ASN A 17 -18.15 5.58 12.95
C ASN A 17 -17.24 6.66 13.53
N PHE A 18 -17.83 7.60 14.28
CA PHE A 18 -17.15 8.78 14.83
C PHE A 18 -17.95 9.35 16.01
N SER A 19 -17.30 10.08 16.90
CA SER A 19 -17.98 10.80 17.98
C SER A 19 -18.54 12.13 17.47
N ALA A 20 -19.84 12.38 17.67
CA ALA A 20 -20.52 13.59 17.18
C ALA A 20 -20.58 14.74 18.21
N GLU A 21 -19.87 14.60 19.33
CA GLU A 21 -19.64 15.71 20.28
C GLU A 21 -19.00 16.92 19.57
N GLU A 22 -19.18 18.12 20.12
CA GLU A 22 -18.73 19.39 19.50
C GLU A 22 -17.21 19.51 19.48
N ASP A 23 -16.58 18.79 18.54
CA ASP A 23 -15.15 18.82 18.27
C ASP A 23 -14.90 18.96 16.75
N THR A 24 -13.69 19.41 16.42
CA THR A 24 -13.12 19.57 15.08
C THR A 24 -13.30 18.33 14.20
N SER A 25 -13.25 17.14 14.79
CA SER A 25 -13.51 15.86 14.09
C SER A 25 -14.89 15.79 13.43
N LYS A 26 -15.92 16.42 14.00
CA LYS A 26 -17.26 16.47 13.40
C LYS A 26 -17.27 17.26 12.10
N ALA A 27 -16.55 18.39 12.04
CA ALA A 27 -16.42 19.18 10.82
C ALA A 27 -15.73 18.34 9.72
N PHE A 28 -14.62 17.70 10.07
CA PHE A 28 -13.89 16.79 9.18
C PHE A 28 -14.77 15.65 8.63
N VAL A 29 -15.49 14.94 9.49
CA VAL A 29 -16.38 13.84 9.07
C VAL A 29 -17.53 14.35 8.22
N THR A 30 -18.04 15.55 8.49
CA THR A 30 -19.08 16.19 7.68
C THR A 30 -18.58 16.51 6.28
N ASP A 31 -17.35 17.01 6.15
CA ASP A 31 -16.73 17.26 4.86
C ASP A 31 -16.44 15.96 4.10
N LEU A 32 -15.99 14.91 4.79
CA LEU A 32 -15.84 13.58 4.23
C LEU A 32 -17.18 13.03 3.70
N TYR A 33 -18.25 13.15 4.49
CA TYR A 33 -19.59 12.73 4.08
C TYR A 33 -20.09 13.50 2.85
N ARG A 34 -19.89 14.82 2.80
CA ARG A 34 -20.25 15.65 1.63
C ARG A 34 -19.47 15.22 0.39
N SER A 35 -18.17 14.96 0.55
CA SER A 35 -17.30 14.51 -0.54
C SER A 35 -17.71 13.13 -1.08
N LEU A 36 -18.03 12.18 -0.20
CA LEU A 36 -18.56 10.86 -0.57
C LEU A 36 -19.92 10.96 -1.28
N SER A 37 -20.82 11.80 -0.75
CA SER A 37 -22.13 12.06 -1.34
C SER A 37 -22.01 12.70 -2.73
N ALA A 38 -21.06 13.63 -2.92
CA ALA A 38 -20.79 14.24 -4.22
C ALA A 38 -20.31 13.22 -5.27
N LYS A 39 -19.68 12.12 -4.84
CA LYS A 39 -19.32 10.99 -5.70
C LYS A 39 -20.42 9.94 -5.87
N GLY A 40 -21.60 10.17 -5.31
CA GLY A 40 -22.72 9.24 -5.39
C GLY A 40 -22.52 7.96 -4.57
N ILE A 41 -21.66 7.98 -3.55
CA ILE A 41 -21.41 6.84 -2.67
C ILE A 41 -22.47 6.84 -1.56
N PRO A 42 -23.30 5.79 -1.43
CA PRO A 42 -24.26 5.67 -0.34
C PRO A 42 -23.52 5.52 1.00
N THR A 43 -23.57 6.54 1.85
CA THR A 43 -22.88 6.57 3.14
C THR A 43 -23.86 6.76 4.28
N TYR A 44 -23.77 5.89 5.28
CA TYR A 44 -24.46 6.07 6.55
C TYR A 44 -23.67 7.07 7.41
N TYR A 45 -24.29 8.22 7.68
CA TYR A 45 -23.78 9.26 8.55
C TYR A 45 -24.69 9.37 9.77
N LYS A 46 -24.10 9.24 10.95
CA LYS A 46 -24.81 9.33 12.21
C LYS A 46 -24.92 10.81 12.63
N ASP A 47 -26.14 11.34 12.67
CA ASP A 47 -26.39 12.65 13.30
C ASP A 47 -27.16 12.42 14.61
N ASP A 48 -26.44 12.52 15.73
CA ASP A 48 -26.98 12.29 17.07
C ASP A 48 -28.15 13.23 17.41
N LYS A 49 -28.35 14.35 16.69
CA LYS A 49 -29.50 15.26 16.88
C LYS A 49 -30.84 14.71 16.37
N LEU A 50 -30.83 13.63 15.57
CA LEU A 50 -32.04 13.04 15.01
C LEU A 50 -32.58 11.86 15.85
N GLU A 51 -31.80 11.30 16.78
CA GLU A 51 -32.20 10.10 17.54
C GLU A 51 -32.86 10.38 18.90
N GLU A 52 -32.87 11.62 19.41
CA GLU A 52 -33.58 11.95 20.67
C GLU A 52 -35.11 11.74 20.59
N GLY A 53 -35.67 11.49 19.40
CA GLY A 53 -37.11 11.29 19.19
C GLY A 53 -37.57 9.84 18.98
N VAL A 54 -36.67 8.86 18.77
CA VAL A 54 -37.09 7.49 18.43
C VAL A 54 -36.29 6.50 19.26
N SER A 55 -36.98 5.83 20.17
CA SER A 55 -36.51 4.60 20.82
C SER A 55 -36.43 3.45 19.80
N SER A 56 -35.60 3.60 18.76
CA SER A 56 -35.34 2.58 17.75
C SER A 56 -34.14 1.73 18.19
N SER A 57 -34.49 0.59 18.78
CA SER A 57 -33.69 -0.64 18.93
C SER A 57 -32.32 -0.66 18.23
N GLY A 58 -31.25 -0.86 19.02
CA GLY A 58 -29.88 -1.11 18.52
C GLY A 58 -29.71 -2.31 17.58
N SER A 59 -30.79 -3.05 17.26
CA SER A 59 -30.82 -4.09 16.23
C SER A 59 -30.68 -3.56 14.80
N ASP A 60 -31.09 -2.31 14.52
CA ASP A 60 -30.99 -1.73 13.17
C ASP A 60 -29.56 -1.26 12.86
N LEU A 61 -28.85 -0.70 13.84
CA LEU A 61 -27.49 -0.18 13.63
C LEU A 61 -26.47 -1.30 13.38
N SER A 62 -26.53 -2.39 14.16
CA SER A 62 -25.68 -3.57 13.92
C SER A 62 -25.94 -4.19 12.55
N LYS A 63 -27.16 -4.08 12.03
CA LYS A 63 -27.50 -4.53 10.68
C LYS A 63 -26.91 -3.60 9.62
N CYS A 64 -26.98 -2.28 9.81
CA CYS A 64 -26.31 -1.32 8.92
C CYS A 64 -24.80 -1.53 8.84
N ILE A 65 -24.13 -1.83 9.96
CA ILE A 65 -22.70 -2.15 9.97
C ILE A 65 -22.42 -3.42 9.16
N ARG A 66 -23.23 -4.47 9.33
CA ARG A 66 -23.07 -5.74 8.60
C ARG A 66 -23.35 -5.64 7.11
N ASP A 67 -24.33 -4.82 6.72
CA ASP A 67 -24.75 -4.66 5.34
C ASP A 67 -23.84 -3.68 4.56
N SER A 68 -22.94 -2.97 5.24
CA SER A 68 -21.97 -2.05 4.64
C SER A 68 -20.79 -2.80 4.02
N LYS A 69 -20.22 -2.26 2.94
CA LYS A 69 -19.01 -2.84 2.30
C LYS A 69 -17.72 -2.39 3.00
N LEU A 70 -17.73 -1.16 3.53
CA LEU A 70 -16.58 -0.55 4.19
C LEU A 70 -17.05 0.23 5.43
N VAL A 71 -16.29 0.12 6.51
CA VAL A 71 -16.46 0.98 7.68
C VAL A 71 -15.27 1.91 7.81
N VAL A 72 -15.55 3.20 7.97
CA VAL A 72 -14.53 4.21 8.28
C VAL A 72 -14.66 4.57 9.76
N VAL A 73 -13.62 4.30 10.53
CA VAL A 73 -13.55 4.62 11.96
C VAL A 73 -12.69 5.86 12.14
N VAL A 74 -13.31 6.98 12.54
CA VAL A 74 -12.60 8.24 12.81
C VAL A 74 -12.45 8.41 14.30
N VAL A 75 -11.21 8.26 14.76
CA VAL A 75 -10.82 8.28 16.17
C VAL A 75 -10.26 9.65 16.50
N SER A 76 -11.02 10.44 17.28
CA SER A 76 -10.66 11.77 17.77
C SER A 76 -10.35 11.74 19.28
N GLU A 77 -9.95 12.88 19.85
CA GLU A 77 -9.74 13.02 21.30
C GLU A 77 -11.00 12.65 22.11
N THR A 78 -12.16 13.05 21.58
CA THR A 78 -13.50 12.84 22.15
C THR A 78 -14.13 11.51 21.77
N TYR A 79 -13.44 10.64 21.02
CA TYR A 79 -13.98 9.33 20.67
C TYR A 79 -14.41 8.46 21.89
N PRO A 80 -13.63 8.35 22.98
CA PRO A 80 -13.97 7.47 24.10
C PRO A 80 -15.11 8.00 25.00
N THR A 81 -15.62 9.22 24.78
CA THR A 81 -16.79 9.72 25.53
C THR A 81 -18.11 9.13 24.99
N SER A 82 -18.14 8.72 23.72
CA SER A 82 -19.33 8.14 23.09
C SER A 82 -19.43 6.63 23.33
N VAL A 83 -20.26 6.24 24.29
CA VAL A 83 -20.58 4.84 24.61
C VAL A 83 -21.14 4.09 23.40
N SER A 84 -21.90 4.77 22.53
CA SER A 84 -22.40 4.16 21.30
C SER A 84 -21.26 3.80 20.35
N CYS A 85 -20.31 4.73 20.12
CA CYS A 85 -19.14 4.47 19.28
C CYS A 85 -18.32 3.28 19.79
N LEU A 86 -18.13 3.17 21.12
CA LEU A 86 -17.41 2.05 21.73
C LEU A 86 -18.13 0.70 21.59
N ASN A 87 -19.46 0.69 21.56
CA ASN A 87 -20.24 -0.54 21.30
C ASN A 87 -20.22 -0.93 19.82
N GLU A 88 -20.35 0.05 18.93
CA GLU A 88 -20.23 -0.13 17.48
C GLU A 88 -18.84 -0.66 17.12
N LEU A 89 -17.78 -0.08 17.71
CA LEU A 89 -16.39 -0.49 17.49
C LEU A 89 -16.16 -1.96 17.79
N GLN A 90 -16.73 -2.49 18.88
CA GLN A 90 -16.63 -3.92 19.19
C GLN A 90 -17.26 -4.78 18.08
N THR A 91 -18.43 -4.35 17.56
CA THR A 91 -19.11 -5.05 16.45
C THR A 91 -18.27 -5.00 15.18
N ILE A 92 -17.73 -3.83 14.84
CA ILE A 92 -16.87 -3.59 13.68
C ILE A 92 -15.64 -4.49 13.74
N LEU A 93 -14.94 -4.52 14.88
CA LEU A 93 -13.71 -5.30 15.06
C LEU A 93 -13.96 -6.81 15.06
N ASN A 94 -15.13 -7.28 15.51
CA ASN A 94 -15.48 -8.69 15.41
C ASN A 94 -15.72 -9.10 13.95
N LEU A 95 -16.45 -8.29 13.19
CA LEU A 95 -16.70 -8.54 11.76
C LEU A 95 -15.43 -8.44 10.90
N HIS A 96 -14.53 -7.53 11.27
CA HIS A 96 -13.21 -7.39 10.65
C HIS A 96 -12.35 -8.64 10.85
N ASP A 97 -12.29 -9.21 12.06
CA ASP A 97 -11.52 -10.45 12.31
C ASP A 97 -12.06 -11.64 11.52
N GLU A 98 -13.38 -11.70 11.35
CA GLU A 98 -14.05 -12.72 10.56
C GLU A 98 -13.89 -12.48 9.04
N SER A 99 -13.14 -11.46 8.63
CA SER A 99 -12.93 -11.06 7.22
C SER A 99 -14.24 -10.76 6.48
N GLN A 100 -15.29 -10.36 7.21
CA GLN A 100 -16.61 -10.03 6.64
C GLN A 100 -16.74 -8.54 6.30
N LEU A 101 -15.86 -7.70 6.85
CA LEU A 101 -15.97 -6.25 6.75
C LEU A 101 -14.59 -5.59 6.64
N SER A 102 -14.41 -4.76 5.62
CA SER A 102 -13.22 -3.91 5.50
C SER A 102 -13.32 -2.72 6.44
N VAL A 103 -12.21 -2.37 7.08
CA VAL A 103 -12.13 -1.24 8.03
C VAL A 103 -11.01 -0.30 7.62
N LEU A 104 -11.33 0.99 7.50
CA LEU A 104 -10.37 2.08 7.31
C LEU A 104 -10.35 2.93 8.58
N VAL A 105 -9.18 3.09 9.19
CA VAL A 105 -9.02 3.82 10.45
C VAL A 105 -8.38 5.18 10.18
N ILE A 106 -8.94 6.24 10.78
CA ILE A 106 -8.41 7.61 10.72
C ILE A 106 -8.13 8.06 12.15
N PHE A 107 -6.88 8.29 12.47
CA PHE A 107 -6.44 8.88 13.73
C PHE A 107 -6.43 10.40 13.58
N TYR A 108 -7.51 11.05 14.03
CA TYR A 108 -7.72 12.47 13.82
C TYR A 108 -7.24 13.27 15.04
N GLY A 109 -6.11 13.96 14.89
CA GLY A 109 -5.55 14.84 15.91
C GLY A 109 -5.03 14.13 17.16
N VAL A 110 -4.86 12.81 17.12
CA VAL A 110 -4.54 11.97 18.29
C VAL A 110 -3.34 11.06 18.05
N GLU A 111 -2.60 10.77 19.13
CA GLU A 111 -1.51 9.80 19.11
C GLU A 111 -2.01 8.36 19.22
N THR A 112 -1.60 7.51 18.28
CA THR A 112 -1.91 6.06 18.31
C THR A 112 -1.43 5.37 19.58
N LEU A 113 -0.33 5.85 20.19
CA LEU A 113 0.16 5.32 21.48
C LEU A 113 -0.84 5.59 22.62
N ASN A 114 -1.44 6.78 22.65
CA ASN A 114 -2.43 7.18 23.66
C ASN A 114 -3.72 6.36 23.48
N ILE A 115 -4.15 6.10 22.25
CA ILE A 115 -5.28 5.19 21.98
C ILE A 115 -4.96 3.77 22.45
N ARG A 116 -3.76 3.26 22.14
CA ARG A 116 -3.36 1.87 22.41
C ARG A 116 -3.29 1.56 23.90
N LYS A 117 -2.75 2.50 24.69
CA LYS A 117 -2.56 2.37 26.14
C LYS A 117 -3.71 3.00 26.94
N GLN A 118 -4.62 3.73 26.28
CA GLN A 118 -5.63 4.58 26.88
C GLN A 118 -5.04 5.52 27.94
N THR A 119 -3.94 6.18 27.56
CA THR A 119 -3.20 7.18 28.34
C THR A 119 -3.40 8.58 27.76
N GLY A 120 -2.88 9.61 28.42
CA GLY A 120 -3.01 10.99 27.93
C GLY A 120 -4.48 11.43 27.92
N GLU A 121 -4.95 11.87 26.76
CA GLU A 121 -6.31 12.40 26.56
C GLU A 121 -7.40 11.33 26.80
N TYR A 122 -7.04 10.05 26.70
CA TYR A 122 -7.95 8.92 26.90
C TYR A 122 -8.08 8.49 28.36
N ALA A 123 -7.23 9.00 29.26
CA ALA A 123 -7.20 8.56 30.66
C ALA A 123 -8.47 8.98 31.42
N GLU A 124 -8.85 10.26 31.34
CA GLU A 124 -10.02 10.80 32.04
C GLU A 124 -11.36 10.24 31.52
N PRO A 125 -11.61 10.14 30.20
CA PRO A 125 -12.80 9.47 29.68
C PRO A 125 -12.97 8.05 30.22
N PHE A 126 -11.89 7.25 30.22
CA PHE A 126 -11.95 5.89 30.74
C PHE A 126 -12.07 5.80 32.27
N ARG A 127 -11.64 6.82 33.01
CA ARG A 127 -11.90 6.92 34.45
C ARG A 127 -13.39 7.08 34.70
N LYS A 128 -14.06 8.01 34.00
CA LYS A 128 -15.52 8.24 34.10
C LYS A 128 -16.32 7.00 33.70
N LEU A 129 -15.95 6.34 32.60
CA LEU A 129 -16.60 5.09 32.20
C LEU A 129 -16.51 3.99 33.27
N GLY A 130 -15.42 3.97 34.07
CA GLY A 130 -15.24 3.06 35.19
C GLY A 130 -16.12 3.35 36.41
N GLU A 131 -16.64 4.58 36.53
CA GLU A 131 -17.57 4.96 37.59
C GLU A 131 -19.02 4.56 37.25
N GLU A 132 -19.36 4.51 35.95
CA GLU A 132 -20.72 4.30 35.46
C GLU A 132 -21.02 2.87 34.97
N TYR A 133 -20.00 2.13 34.49
CA TYR A 133 -20.17 0.82 33.87
C TYR A 133 -19.38 -0.29 34.57
N SER A 134 -19.80 -1.54 34.32
CA SER A 134 -19.13 -2.71 34.91
C SER A 134 -17.68 -2.84 34.40
N VAL A 135 -16.83 -3.42 35.25
CA VAL A 135 -15.39 -3.61 34.96
C VAL A 135 -15.21 -4.40 33.67
N GLU A 136 -16.02 -5.43 33.43
CA GLU A 136 -15.96 -6.28 32.24
C GLU A 136 -16.23 -5.49 30.96
N LYS A 137 -17.22 -4.58 31.01
CA LYS A 137 -17.61 -3.74 29.87
C LYS A 137 -16.54 -2.70 29.55
N VAL A 138 -15.97 -2.07 30.57
CA VAL A 138 -14.86 -1.12 30.38
C VAL A 138 -13.61 -1.83 29.85
N GLN A 139 -13.32 -3.04 30.33
CA GLN A 139 -12.22 -3.85 29.80
C GLN A 139 -12.45 -4.31 28.36
N SER A 140 -13.69 -4.59 27.94
CA SER A 140 -13.97 -4.93 26.54
C SER A 140 -13.73 -3.74 25.62
N TRP A 141 -14.11 -2.52 26.02
CA TRP A 141 -13.80 -1.29 25.29
C TRP A 141 -12.30 -0.99 25.21
N ARG A 142 -11.56 -1.17 26.31
CA ARG A 142 -10.09 -1.04 26.30
C ARG A 142 -9.44 -1.97 25.28
N ARG A 143 -9.84 -3.25 25.28
CA ARG A 143 -9.35 -4.23 24.29
C ARG A 143 -9.69 -3.83 22.86
N ALA A 144 -10.90 -3.32 22.62
CA ALA A 144 -11.32 -2.85 21.31
C ALA A 144 -10.42 -1.71 20.80
N LEU A 145 -10.15 -0.69 21.62
CA LEU A 145 -9.26 0.42 21.24
C LEU A 145 -7.80 -0.01 21.08
N THR A 146 -7.28 -0.86 21.97
CA THR A 146 -5.92 -1.42 21.82
C THR A 146 -5.77 -2.18 20.51
N LYS A 147 -6.81 -2.93 20.11
CA LYS A 147 -6.84 -3.66 18.85
C LYS A 147 -6.97 -2.73 17.65
N LEU A 148 -7.86 -1.75 17.71
CA LEU A 148 -8.03 -0.73 16.67
C LEU A 148 -6.72 0.02 16.39
N ALA A 149 -5.97 0.39 17.44
CA ALA A 149 -4.66 1.02 17.32
C ALA A 149 -3.56 0.11 16.74
N GLY A 150 -3.82 -1.20 16.61
CA GLY A 150 -2.97 -2.15 15.89
C GLY A 150 -3.32 -2.30 14.42
N ILE A 151 -4.45 -1.75 13.96
CA ILE A 151 -4.83 -1.71 12.55
C ILE A 151 -4.13 -0.52 11.90
N SER A 152 -3.62 -0.71 10.68
CA SER A 152 -3.02 0.41 9.92
C SER A 152 -4.08 1.47 9.62
N GLY A 153 -3.73 2.74 9.76
CA GLY A 153 -4.65 3.86 9.61
C GLY A 153 -3.95 5.15 9.22
N LEU A 154 -4.75 6.11 8.75
CA LEU A 154 -4.29 7.44 8.35
C LEU A 154 -4.21 8.36 9.57
N ASP A 155 -3.04 8.92 9.83
CA ASP A 155 -2.85 9.91 10.90
C ASP A 155 -2.95 11.33 10.32
N SER A 156 -3.96 12.08 10.77
CA SER A 156 -4.26 13.41 10.22
C SER A 156 -3.17 14.44 10.54
N ARG A 157 -2.33 14.19 11.55
CA ARG A 157 -1.28 15.12 12.00
C ARG A 157 -0.14 15.24 11.00
N PHE A 158 -0.01 14.30 10.05
CA PHE A 158 0.97 14.36 8.97
C PHE A 158 0.53 15.23 7.79
N TRP A 159 -0.64 15.88 7.87
CA TRP A 159 -1.20 16.65 6.77
C TRP A 159 -1.38 18.11 7.15
N THR A 160 -1.09 19.00 6.20
CA THR A 160 -1.19 20.45 6.41
C THR A 160 -2.56 21.03 6.06
N LYS A 161 -3.38 20.30 5.28
CA LYS A 161 -4.72 20.72 4.86
C LYS A 161 -5.71 19.55 4.92
N GLU A 162 -6.81 19.75 5.64
CA GLU A 162 -7.85 18.72 5.79
C GLU A 162 -8.52 18.34 4.46
N ALA A 163 -8.71 19.31 3.56
CA ALA A 163 -9.29 19.07 2.24
C ALA A 163 -8.47 18.05 1.40
N GLU A 164 -7.16 18.01 1.58
CA GLU A 164 -6.28 17.06 0.88
C GLU A 164 -6.50 15.64 1.41
N ILE A 165 -6.60 15.48 2.74
CA ILE A 165 -6.92 14.20 3.38
C ILE A 165 -8.31 13.72 2.96
N VAL A 166 -9.31 14.61 3.00
CA VAL A 166 -10.69 14.28 2.62
C VAL A 166 -10.74 13.79 1.17
N ASN A 167 -10.06 14.47 0.25
CA ASN A 167 -9.98 14.03 -1.15
C ASN A 167 -9.30 12.68 -1.29
N LEU A 168 -8.18 12.44 -0.59
CA LEU A 168 -7.48 11.16 -0.59
C LEU A 168 -8.42 10.04 -0.13
N ILE A 169 -9.03 10.18 1.05
CA ILE A 169 -9.95 9.18 1.61
C ILE A 169 -11.12 8.95 0.66
N THR A 170 -11.71 10.01 0.11
CA THR A 170 -12.84 9.90 -0.82
C THR A 170 -12.44 9.18 -2.11
N ASN A 171 -11.20 9.35 -2.59
CA ASN A 171 -10.66 8.61 -3.73
C ASN A 171 -10.48 7.13 -3.39
N GLU A 172 -9.85 6.81 -2.25
CA GLU A 172 -9.64 5.44 -1.80
C GLU A 172 -10.96 4.69 -1.59
N ILE A 173 -11.91 5.28 -0.88
CA ILE A 173 -13.24 4.69 -0.64
C ILE A 173 -13.97 4.46 -1.97
N SER A 174 -13.91 5.41 -2.89
CA SER A 174 -14.51 5.27 -4.22
C SER A 174 -13.93 4.10 -4.99
N LEU A 175 -12.63 3.86 -4.88
CA LEU A 175 -11.96 2.74 -5.51
C LEU A 175 -12.41 1.41 -4.87
N VAL A 176 -12.43 1.32 -3.52
CA VAL A 176 -12.85 0.12 -2.77
C VAL A 176 -14.29 -0.29 -3.15
N ILE A 177 -15.21 0.68 -3.21
CA ILE A 177 -16.63 0.41 -3.48
C ILE A 177 -16.91 0.07 -4.94
N SER A 178 -16.11 0.62 -5.87
CA SER A 178 -16.28 0.39 -7.30
C SER A 178 -15.91 -1.02 -7.78
N HIS A 179 -15.55 -1.94 -6.86
CA HIS A 179 -15.01 -3.28 -7.17
C HIS A 179 -13.79 -3.27 -8.09
N LYS A 180 -13.12 -2.12 -8.20
CA LYS A 180 -11.74 -2.05 -8.66
C LYS A 180 -10.89 -2.60 -7.51
N PRO A 181 -10.20 -3.75 -7.61
CA PRO A 181 -9.36 -4.24 -6.54
C PRO A 181 -8.38 -3.15 -6.15
N ILE A 182 -8.53 -2.67 -4.93
CA ILE A 182 -7.41 -2.16 -4.17
C ILE A 182 -6.82 -3.38 -3.46
N CYS A 183 -5.50 -3.51 -3.59
CA CYS A 183 -4.62 -4.35 -2.79
C CYS A 183 -5.17 -4.70 -1.39
N PRO A 184 -5.27 -5.98 -1.02
CA PRO A 184 -5.44 -6.40 0.37
C PRO A 184 -4.20 -6.16 1.26
N SER A 185 -3.17 -5.43 0.84
CA SER A 185 -1.88 -5.38 1.56
C SER A 185 -1.20 -4.02 1.62
N ILE A 186 -1.93 -2.91 1.76
CA ILE A 186 -1.29 -1.58 1.81
C ILE A 186 -0.25 -1.44 2.93
N PHE A 187 -0.22 -2.25 4.00
CA PHE A 187 0.90 -2.19 4.95
C PHE A 187 1.28 -3.56 5.52
N LYS A 188 2.11 -4.32 4.80
CA LYS A 188 3.09 -5.14 5.52
C LYS A 188 4.06 -4.17 6.17
N ALA A 189 4.13 -4.16 7.51
CA ALA A 189 5.09 -3.34 8.27
C ALA A 189 6.56 -3.58 7.81
N ASP A 190 6.82 -4.73 7.21
CA ASP A 190 8.11 -5.15 6.65
C ASP A 190 8.21 -5.01 5.11
N GLY A 191 7.26 -4.32 4.46
CA GLY A 191 7.29 -4.09 3.02
C GLY A 191 8.44 -3.16 2.58
N PRO A 192 8.88 -3.25 1.30
CA PRO A 192 9.90 -2.35 0.75
C PRO A 192 9.44 -0.89 0.84
N VAL A 193 10.35 0.00 1.30
CA VAL A 193 10.08 1.43 1.48
C VAL A 193 9.66 2.06 0.15
N ALA A 194 8.72 3.03 0.20
CA ALA A 194 8.27 3.86 -0.93
C ALA A 194 7.41 3.18 -2.00
N MET A 195 6.94 1.95 -1.77
CA MET A 195 6.25 1.19 -2.81
C MET A 195 4.86 1.75 -3.15
N ASP A 196 4.17 2.41 -2.21
CA ASP A 196 2.78 2.86 -2.37
C ASP A 196 2.58 3.80 -3.56
N ARG A 197 3.44 4.83 -3.69
CA ARG A 197 3.33 5.81 -4.79
C ARG A 197 3.59 5.18 -6.16
N HIS A 198 4.53 4.24 -6.22
CA HIS A 198 4.92 3.58 -7.46
C HIS A 198 3.88 2.54 -7.88
N MET A 199 3.32 1.81 -6.91
CA MET A 199 2.22 0.89 -7.15
C MET A 199 0.98 1.63 -7.64
N HIS A 200 0.61 2.75 -7.01
CA HIS A 200 -0.53 3.54 -7.47
C HIS A 200 -0.40 3.95 -8.94
N ALA A 201 0.75 4.51 -9.34
CA ALA A 201 1.00 4.89 -10.72
C ALA A 201 0.98 3.68 -11.68
N LEU A 202 1.56 2.56 -11.27
CA LEU A 202 1.58 1.33 -12.07
C LEU A 202 0.17 0.74 -12.24
N TYR A 203 -0.66 0.74 -11.20
CA TYR A 203 -2.06 0.30 -11.25
C TYR A 203 -2.90 1.14 -12.22
N GLU A 204 -2.72 2.46 -12.21
CA GLU A 204 -3.40 3.36 -13.14
C GLU A 204 -2.99 3.09 -14.58
N LEU A 205 -1.69 2.96 -14.84
CA LEU A 205 -1.17 2.66 -16.17
C LEU A 205 -1.67 1.30 -16.67
N LEU A 206 -1.66 0.29 -15.81
CA LEU A 206 -2.13 -1.04 -16.16
C LEU A 206 -3.65 -1.06 -16.36
N ASP A 207 -4.43 -0.18 -15.73
CA ASP A 207 -5.91 -0.22 -15.76
C ASP A 207 -6.43 -1.64 -15.53
N VAL A 208 -5.96 -2.29 -14.47
CA VAL A 208 -6.13 -3.73 -14.14
C VAL A 208 -7.59 -4.21 -14.19
N ASN A 209 -8.52 -3.26 -14.06
CA ASN A 209 -9.96 -3.45 -14.02
C ASN A 209 -10.64 -3.51 -15.39
N SER A 210 -9.99 -2.99 -16.42
CA SER A 210 -10.51 -3.07 -17.79
C SER A 210 -10.33 -4.49 -18.34
N ASN A 211 -11.41 -5.08 -18.84
CA ASN A 211 -11.36 -6.37 -19.52
C ASN A 211 -11.46 -6.22 -21.05
N LYS A 212 -11.14 -5.04 -21.59
CA LYS A 212 -11.38 -4.70 -23.01
C LYS A 212 -10.20 -5.03 -23.94
N GLU A 213 -8.98 -4.99 -23.40
CA GLU A 213 -7.76 -5.06 -24.20
C GLU A 213 -6.65 -5.84 -23.51
N VAL A 214 -5.64 -6.21 -24.28
CA VAL A 214 -4.33 -6.61 -23.78
C VAL A 214 -3.51 -5.34 -23.66
N ARG A 215 -3.15 -4.95 -22.44
CA ARG A 215 -2.39 -3.71 -22.20
C ARG A 215 -0.93 -4.02 -21.90
N MET A 216 -0.04 -3.37 -22.63
CA MET A 216 1.40 -3.41 -22.40
C MET A 216 1.84 -2.15 -21.65
N VAL A 217 2.66 -2.33 -20.61
CA VAL A 217 3.26 -1.24 -19.83
C VAL A 217 4.76 -1.47 -19.73
N GLY A 218 5.57 -0.44 -19.99
CA GLY A 218 7.01 -0.49 -19.83
C GLY A 218 7.45 0.27 -18.58
N ILE A 219 8.25 -0.35 -17.72
CA ILE A 219 8.92 0.28 -16.59
C ILE A 219 10.39 0.48 -16.97
N TRP A 220 10.85 1.72 -16.98
CA TRP A 220 12.24 2.04 -17.30
C TRP A 220 12.87 2.99 -16.27
N GLY A 221 14.18 3.12 -16.32
CA GLY A 221 14.95 3.96 -15.39
C GLY A 221 16.35 3.41 -15.14
N PRO A 222 17.18 4.11 -14.34
CA PRO A 222 18.57 3.75 -14.13
C PRO A 222 18.75 2.40 -13.40
N GLY A 223 19.93 1.80 -13.53
CA GLY A 223 20.31 0.61 -12.77
C GLY A 223 20.22 0.82 -11.26
N GLY A 224 19.79 -0.20 -10.51
CA GLY A 224 19.70 -0.13 -9.04
C GLY A 224 18.54 0.70 -8.46
N VAL A 225 17.70 1.30 -9.31
CA VAL A 225 16.56 2.14 -8.88
C VAL A 225 15.35 1.35 -8.32
N GLY A 226 15.36 0.01 -8.45
CA GLY A 226 14.32 -0.86 -7.88
C GLY A 226 13.22 -1.31 -8.84
N LYS A 227 13.42 -1.26 -10.16
CA LYS A 227 12.41 -1.67 -11.16
C LYS A 227 11.95 -3.12 -10.97
N THR A 228 12.91 -4.04 -10.86
CA THR A 228 12.65 -5.46 -10.55
C THR A 228 11.87 -5.62 -9.25
N THR A 229 12.23 -4.86 -8.21
CA THR A 229 11.55 -4.91 -6.91
C THR A 229 10.09 -4.44 -7.02
N LEU A 230 9.84 -3.33 -7.73
CA LEU A 230 8.50 -2.83 -8.00
C LEU A 230 7.66 -3.87 -8.78
N ALA A 231 8.23 -4.46 -9.83
CA ALA A 231 7.51 -5.42 -10.66
C ALA A 231 7.25 -6.74 -9.93
N LYS A 232 8.19 -7.23 -9.11
CA LYS A 232 7.99 -8.41 -8.25
C LYS A 232 6.87 -8.15 -7.25
N PHE A 233 6.88 -6.99 -6.59
CA PHE A 233 5.83 -6.59 -5.66
C PHE A 233 4.46 -6.47 -6.36
N ALA A 234 4.40 -5.84 -7.54
CA ALA A 234 3.19 -5.76 -8.35
C ALA A 234 2.67 -7.14 -8.78
N TYR A 235 3.58 -8.04 -9.18
CA TYR A 235 3.23 -9.39 -9.59
C TYR A 235 2.62 -10.19 -8.43
N GLU A 236 3.24 -10.16 -7.26
CA GLU A 236 2.71 -10.82 -6.05
C GLU A 236 1.30 -10.32 -5.70
N GLU A 237 1.07 -9.02 -5.79
CA GLU A 237 -0.22 -8.39 -5.49
C GLU A 237 -1.30 -8.69 -6.53
N MET A 238 -0.94 -8.66 -7.81
CA MET A 238 -1.89 -8.64 -8.90
C MET A 238 -2.20 -10.01 -9.48
N SER A 239 -1.26 -10.95 -9.40
CA SER A 239 -1.33 -12.28 -10.04
C SER A 239 -2.64 -13.02 -9.76
N VAL A 240 -3.17 -12.90 -8.54
CA VAL A 240 -4.44 -13.52 -8.11
C VAL A 240 -5.67 -13.08 -8.93
N ASN A 241 -5.59 -11.95 -9.62
CA ASN A 241 -6.68 -11.42 -10.46
C ASN A 241 -6.64 -11.93 -11.91
N PHE A 242 -5.71 -12.83 -12.24
CA PHE A 242 -5.48 -13.36 -13.58
C PHE A 242 -5.56 -14.89 -13.59
N HIS A 243 -6.08 -15.46 -14.67
CA HIS A 243 -6.24 -16.91 -14.80
C HIS A 243 -4.90 -17.61 -15.07
N VAL A 244 -3.98 -16.90 -15.72
CA VAL A 244 -2.63 -17.36 -16.02
C VAL A 244 -1.69 -16.21 -15.73
N HIS A 245 -0.61 -16.45 -15.02
CA HIS A 245 0.37 -15.42 -14.74
C HIS A 245 1.79 -15.99 -14.77
N MET A 246 2.75 -15.18 -15.22
CA MET A 246 4.14 -15.58 -15.37
C MET A 246 5.07 -14.39 -15.09
N PHE A 247 6.16 -14.65 -14.39
CA PHE A 247 7.27 -13.72 -14.21
C PHE A 247 8.51 -14.35 -14.85
N VAL A 248 9.08 -13.67 -15.84
CA VAL A 248 10.28 -14.09 -16.56
C VAL A 248 11.45 -13.25 -16.07
N ASP A 249 12.36 -13.86 -15.31
CA ASP A 249 13.58 -13.20 -14.83
C ASP A 249 14.73 -13.50 -15.79
N ASN A 250 15.12 -12.54 -16.62
CA ASN A 250 16.15 -12.71 -17.64
C ASN A 250 17.55 -12.26 -17.15
N SER A 251 17.68 -11.95 -15.85
CA SER A 251 18.95 -11.51 -15.25
C SER A 251 19.92 -12.67 -14.96
N GLU A 252 19.42 -13.91 -14.85
CA GLU A 252 20.23 -15.12 -14.77
C GLU A 252 20.58 -15.64 -16.17
N LYS A 253 21.64 -15.09 -16.77
CA LYS A 253 22.23 -15.63 -18.00
C LYS A 253 22.93 -16.96 -17.72
N ASN A 254 22.14 -18.04 -17.65
CA ASN A 254 22.59 -19.42 -17.89
C ASN A 254 21.95 -19.96 -19.18
N TYR A 255 22.02 -19.19 -20.27
CA TYR A 255 22.02 -19.81 -21.60
C TYR A 255 23.41 -20.35 -21.87
N HIS A 256 23.73 -21.50 -21.25
CA HIS A 256 24.73 -22.36 -21.84
C HIS A 256 24.24 -22.72 -23.23
N GLN A 257 25.00 -22.26 -24.23
CA GLN A 257 25.05 -22.88 -25.55
C GLN A 257 25.20 -24.39 -25.35
N ASP A 258 24.09 -25.12 -25.50
CA ASP A 258 24.17 -26.45 -26.07
C ASP A 258 22.87 -26.75 -26.82
N HIS A 259 23.06 -27.17 -28.06
CA HIS A 259 22.03 -27.43 -29.05
C HIS A 259 20.89 -28.32 -28.53
N GLN A 260 19.63 -27.90 -28.74
CA GLN A 260 18.52 -28.80 -29.04
C GLN A 260 17.39 -28.07 -29.80
N GLU A 261 17.57 -27.92 -31.12
CA GLU A 261 16.57 -27.42 -32.10
C GLU A 261 15.35 -28.36 -32.31
N ILE A 262 14.96 -29.19 -31.33
CA ILE A 262 13.89 -30.21 -31.54
C ILE A 262 12.83 -30.23 -30.41
N GLN A 263 12.75 -29.24 -29.52
CA GLN A 263 11.68 -29.18 -28.49
C GLN A 263 10.96 -27.83 -28.31
N GLU A 264 11.30 -26.78 -29.07
CA GLU A 264 10.69 -25.45 -28.91
C GLU A 264 9.26 -25.38 -29.45
N GLU A 265 8.96 -26.01 -30.60
CA GLU A 265 7.61 -26.00 -31.20
C GLU A 265 6.56 -26.64 -30.28
N THR A 266 6.92 -27.72 -29.57
CA THR A 266 6.00 -28.44 -28.67
C THR A 266 5.72 -27.66 -27.39
N GLN A 267 6.69 -26.94 -26.82
CA GLN A 267 6.47 -26.13 -25.62
C GLN A 267 5.68 -24.85 -25.94
N ILE A 268 5.96 -24.23 -27.08
CA ILE A 268 5.22 -23.06 -27.57
C ILE A 268 3.75 -23.41 -27.83
N ASP A 269 3.46 -24.54 -28.47
CA ASP A 269 2.07 -24.97 -28.67
C ASP A 269 1.36 -25.37 -27.37
N ILE A 270 2.08 -25.89 -26.38
CA ILE A 270 1.55 -26.14 -25.02
C ILE A 270 1.24 -24.81 -24.29
N ILE A 271 2.14 -23.83 -24.36
CA ILE A 271 1.94 -22.49 -23.75
C ILE A 271 0.79 -21.75 -24.45
N LYS A 272 0.75 -21.80 -25.78
CA LYS A 272 -0.31 -21.22 -26.63
C LYS A 272 -1.67 -21.86 -26.35
N SER A 273 -1.74 -23.19 -26.20
CA SER A 273 -2.97 -23.89 -25.83
C SER A 273 -3.39 -23.68 -24.37
N ALA A 274 -2.45 -23.48 -23.45
CA ALA A 274 -2.71 -23.14 -22.05
C ALA A 274 -3.16 -21.67 -21.85
N LEU A 275 -2.63 -20.74 -22.63
CA LEU A 275 -2.95 -19.30 -22.60
C LEU A 275 -4.30 -19.00 -23.26
N GLY A 276 -4.63 -19.68 -24.36
CA GLY A 276 -6.01 -19.88 -24.85
C GLY A 276 -7.00 -18.71 -24.73
N GLN A 277 -6.60 -17.47 -25.08
CA GLN A 277 -7.44 -16.27 -24.97
C GLN A 277 -7.98 -15.99 -23.55
N ARG A 278 -7.27 -16.45 -22.51
CA ARG A 278 -7.60 -16.18 -21.11
C ARG A 278 -6.99 -14.85 -20.68
N LYS A 279 -7.62 -14.22 -19.67
CA LYS A 279 -7.08 -13.04 -19.00
C LYS A 279 -5.83 -13.44 -18.21
N GLY A 280 -4.66 -12.91 -18.60
CA GLY A 280 -3.37 -13.26 -17.99
C GLY A 280 -2.45 -12.07 -17.66
N LEU A 281 -1.46 -12.32 -16.82
CA LEU A 281 -0.44 -11.34 -16.40
C LEU A 281 0.96 -11.85 -16.75
N LEU A 282 1.70 -11.12 -17.59
CA LEU A 282 3.09 -11.42 -17.91
C LEU A 282 3.99 -10.29 -17.42
N VAL A 283 5.06 -10.63 -16.70
CA VAL A 283 6.12 -9.69 -16.34
C VAL A 283 7.42 -10.20 -16.91
N VAL A 284 8.13 -9.35 -17.66
CA VAL A 284 9.43 -9.66 -18.24
C VAL A 284 10.46 -8.71 -17.66
N ASP A 285 11.36 -9.26 -16.85
CA ASP A 285 12.46 -8.53 -16.24
C ASP A 285 13.68 -8.51 -17.16
N SER A 286 14.30 -7.33 -17.27
CA SER A 286 15.61 -7.14 -17.88
C SER A 286 15.66 -7.49 -19.35
N VAL A 287 14.83 -6.81 -20.14
CA VAL A 287 14.90 -6.89 -21.59
C VAL A 287 16.11 -6.10 -22.10
N ASP A 288 17.07 -6.80 -22.70
CA ASP A 288 18.34 -6.24 -23.18
C ASP A 288 18.51 -6.22 -24.71
N ASN A 289 17.60 -6.84 -25.46
CA ASN A 289 17.65 -6.82 -26.92
C ASN A 289 16.27 -6.96 -27.60
N LEU A 290 16.21 -6.51 -28.86
CA LEU A 290 14.99 -6.50 -29.67
C LEU A 290 14.50 -7.90 -30.08
N GLN A 291 15.37 -8.90 -30.10
CA GLN A 291 14.96 -10.25 -30.50
C GLN A 291 14.08 -10.89 -29.43
N GLN A 292 14.50 -10.82 -28.16
CA GLN A 292 13.68 -11.25 -27.02
C GLN A 292 12.30 -10.59 -27.03
N LEU A 293 12.24 -9.30 -27.36
CA LEU A 293 10.98 -8.53 -27.40
C LEU A 293 10.05 -9.00 -28.52
N LYS A 294 10.59 -9.41 -29.67
CA LYS A 294 9.79 -9.97 -30.77
C LYS A 294 9.22 -11.33 -30.37
N ASP A 295 10.03 -12.19 -29.77
CA ASP A 295 9.59 -13.50 -29.30
C ASP A 295 8.50 -13.34 -28.21
N ILE A 296 8.64 -12.34 -27.33
CA ILE A 296 7.61 -12.00 -26.34
C ILE A 296 6.36 -11.42 -27.01
N ALA A 297 6.48 -10.59 -28.04
CA ALA A 297 5.33 -10.04 -28.77
C ALA A 297 4.46 -11.15 -29.40
N GLU A 298 5.07 -12.23 -29.88
CA GLU A 298 4.35 -13.43 -30.32
C GLU A 298 3.57 -14.09 -29.17
N ILE A 299 4.18 -14.19 -27.97
CA ILE A 299 3.53 -14.68 -26.75
C ILE A 299 2.38 -13.74 -26.33
N VAL A 300 2.56 -12.41 -26.43
CA VAL A 300 1.49 -11.44 -26.12
C VAL A 300 0.28 -11.65 -27.03
N GLY A 301 0.50 -12.02 -28.30
CA GLY A 301 -0.56 -12.33 -29.26
C GLY A 301 -1.48 -13.49 -28.86
N TRP A 302 -1.10 -14.32 -27.89
CA TRP A 302 -1.91 -15.44 -27.40
C TRP A 302 -2.84 -15.08 -26.23
N PHE A 303 -2.67 -13.91 -25.62
CA PHE A 303 -3.48 -13.47 -24.49
C PHE A 303 -4.88 -12.99 -24.92
N GLY A 304 -5.85 -13.18 -24.03
CA GLY A 304 -7.21 -12.66 -24.21
C GLY A 304 -7.39 -11.25 -23.65
N SER A 305 -8.54 -10.63 -23.94
CA SER A 305 -8.89 -9.32 -23.41
C SER A 305 -8.84 -9.26 -21.87
N GLY A 306 -8.37 -8.13 -21.34
CA GLY A 306 -8.12 -7.94 -19.91
C GLY A 306 -6.73 -8.35 -19.44
N SER A 307 -5.88 -8.88 -20.34
CA SER A 307 -4.52 -9.30 -19.99
C SER A 307 -3.56 -8.11 -19.85
N ARG A 308 -2.52 -8.28 -19.04
CA ARG A 308 -1.53 -7.25 -18.74
C ARG A 308 -0.13 -7.77 -18.97
N VAL A 309 0.70 -6.98 -19.64
CA VAL A 309 2.10 -7.29 -19.90
C VAL A 309 2.96 -6.15 -19.39
N ILE A 310 3.94 -6.46 -18.54
CA ILE A 310 4.89 -5.51 -17.96
C ILE A 310 6.28 -5.83 -18.49
N PHE A 311 6.91 -4.85 -19.11
CA PHE A 311 8.31 -4.92 -19.55
C PHE A 311 9.18 -4.10 -18.62
N ILE A 312 10.34 -4.63 -18.24
CA ILE A 312 11.34 -3.89 -17.44
C ILE A 312 12.60 -3.72 -18.28
N THR A 313 13.08 -2.48 -18.39
CA THR A 313 14.34 -2.20 -19.09
C THR A 313 15.06 -0.99 -18.51
N GLN A 314 16.32 -0.79 -18.88
CA GLN A 314 17.04 0.48 -18.64
C GLN A 314 16.94 1.41 -19.86
N GLU A 315 16.61 0.87 -21.03
CA GLU A 315 16.66 1.55 -22.31
C GLU A 315 15.25 1.90 -22.79
N LYS A 316 14.85 3.17 -22.68
CA LYS A 316 13.53 3.62 -23.11
C LYS A 316 13.26 3.32 -24.59
N ASN A 317 14.28 3.47 -25.44
CA ASN A 317 14.15 3.30 -26.90
C ASN A 317 13.65 1.90 -27.27
N LEU A 318 13.98 0.86 -26.49
CA LEU A 318 13.48 -0.49 -26.72
C LEU A 318 11.95 -0.58 -26.58
N LEU A 319 11.36 0.20 -25.67
CA LEU A 319 9.90 0.25 -25.48
C LEU A 319 9.21 0.95 -26.66
N ASP A 320 9.82 2.03 -27.14
CA ASP A 320 9.31 2.82 -28.28
C ASP A 320 9.32 1.99 -29.58
N GLU A 321 10.37 1.20 -29.82
CA GLU A 321 10.50 0.35 -31.02
C GLU A 321 9.44 -0.76 -31.11
N ILE A 322 8.93 -1.25 -29.98
CA ILE A 322 7.85 -2.25 -29.92
C ILE A 322 6.47 -1.60 -30.03
N GLY A 323 6.37 -0.29 -29.77
CA GLY A 323 5.10 0.41 -29.68
C GLY A 323 4.40 0.25 -28.33
N VAL A 324 5.15 0.16 -27.23
CA VAL A 324 4.55 0.19 -25.89
C VAL A 324 4.04 1.61 -25.60
N GLU A 325 2.72 1.78 -25.61
CA GLU A 325 2.08 3.10 -25.46
C GLU A 325 2.16 3.67 -24.04
N HIS A 326 2.27 2.81 -23.03
CA HIS A 326 2.26 3.20 -21.62
C HIS A 326 3.61 2.95 -20.97
N VAL A 327 4.32 4.02 -20.63
CA VAL A 327 5.67 3.95 -20.07
C VAL A 327 5.75 4.67 -18.74
N TYR A 328 6.34 3.99 -17.75
CA TYR A 328 6.59 4.49 -16.41
C TYR A 328 8.10 4.63 -16.16
N GLU A 329 8.56 5.86 -15.90
CA GLU A 329 9.93 6.10 -15.47
C GLU A 329 10.04 5.97 -13.95
N LEU A 330 10.74 4.95 -13.49
CA LEU A 330 11.03 4.78 -12.07
C LEU A 330 12.24 5.63 -11.68
N GLN A 331 11.95 6.69 -10.92
CA GLN A 331 12.94 7.61 -10.37
C GLN A 331 13.53 7.11 -9.06
N ALA A 332 14.66 7.69 -8.67
CA ALA A 332 15.27 7.46 -7.36
C ALA A 332 14.33 7.82 -6.19
N LEU A 333 14.70 7.35 -5.00
CA LEU A 333 13.90 7.57 -3.79
C LEU A 333 13.88 9.05 -3.40
N ARG A 334 12.77 9.48 -2.81
CA ARG A 334 12.72 10.76 -2.11
C ARG A 334 13.64 10.73 -0.90
N TYR A 335 13.98 11.90 -0.40
CA TYR A 335 14.94 12.05 0.69
C TYR A 335 14.55 11.25 1.95
N ASP A 336 13.29 11.37 2.37
CA ASP A 336 12.72 10.68 3.52
C ASP A 336 12.66 9.16 3.32
N GLU A 337 12.29 8.72 2.13
CA GLU A 337 12.27 7.31 1.73
C GLU A 337 13.69 6.70 1.72
N ALA A 338 14.65 7.43 1.16
CA ALA A 338 16.04 7.01 1.08
C ALA A 338 16.70 6.92 2.46
N LEU A 339 16.43 7.89 3.34
CA LEU A 339 16.93 7.89 4.72
C LEU A 339 16.34 6.72 5.51
N GLN A 340 15.05 6.43 5.33
CA GLN A 340 14.40 5.28 5.96
C GLN A 340 15.00 3.96 5.47
N LEU A 341 15.16 3.80 4.16
CA LEU A 341 15.76 2.60 3.59
C LEU A 341 17.18 2.41 4.09
N PHE A 342 18.03 3.44 4.02
CA PHE A 342 19.40 3.38 4.52
C PHE A 342 19.44 3.00 6.01
N SER A 343 18.60 3.63 6.83
CA SER A 343 18.56 3.39 8.28
C SER A 343 18.14 1.96 8.63
N ARG A 344 17.23 1.36 7.86
CA ARG A 344 16.87 -0.06 8.03
C ARG A 344 18.08 -0.97 7.86
N TYR A 345 18.97 -0.69 6.91
CA TYR A 345 20.14 -1.53 6.67
C TYR A 345 21.29 -1.21 7.63
N ALA A 346 21.53 0.07 7.92
CA ALA A 346 22.64 0.53 8.76
C ALA A 346 22.38 0.41 10.27
N PHE A 347 21.13 0.57 10.72
CA PHE A 347 20.78 0.63 12.15
C PHE A 347 19.70 -0.38 12.57
N LYS A 348 19.06 -1.08 11.62
CA LYS A 348 17.89 -1.96 11.87
C LYS A 348 16.70 -1.20 12.48
N GLN A 349 16.58 0.08 12.16
CA GLN A 349 15.55 0.99 12.64
C GLN A 349 15.07 1.90 11.50
N GLN A 350 13.92 2.55 11.66
CA GLN A 350 13.36 3.41 10.62
C GLN A 350 14.16 4.70 10.40
N TYR A 351 14.82 5.20 11.44
CA TYR A 351 15.57 6.46 11.41
C TYR A 351 16.93 6.29 12.08
N PRO A 352 17.95 7.11 11.73
CA PRO A 352 19.25 7.03 12.36
C PRO A 352 19.19 7.53 13.81
N PRO A 353 20.08 7.04 14.71
CA PRO A 353 20.31 7.67 16.00
C PRO A 353 20.75 9.14 15.83
N THR A 354 20.40 10.00 16.79
CA THR A 354 20.74 11.45 16.73
C THR A 354 22.23 11.71 16.52
N SER A 355 23.12 10.90 17.10
CA SER A 355 24.57 11.09 16.91
C SER A 355 25.07 10.74 15.50
N PHE A 356 24.33 9.90 14.77
CA PHE A 356 24.64 9.49 13.40
C PHE A 356 23.83 10.25 12.34
N GLU A 357 22.96 11.17 12.72
CA GLU A 357 22.03 11.84 11.81
C GLU A 357 22.79 12.49 10.64
N SER A 358 23.76 13.36 10.92
CA SER A 358 24.55 14.05 9.88
C SER A 358 25.30 13.09 8.94
N LEU A 359 25.85 12.00 9.47
CA LEU A 359 26.55 10.96 8.70
C LEU A 359 25.58 10.15 7.84
N ALA A 360 24.39 9.83 8.34
CA ALA A 360 23.35 9.15 7.58
C ALA A 360 22.84 10.03 6.42
N LEU A 361 22.67 11.33 6.64
CA LEU A 361 22.30 12.26 5.57
C LEU A 361 23.36 12.30 4.46
N ARG A 362 24.64 12.35 4.83
CA ARG A 362 25.75 12.28 3.86
C ARG A 362 25.79 10.94 3.12
N ALA A 363 25.60 9.83 3.84
CA ALA A 363 25.56 8.50 3.23
C ALA A 363 24.45 8.37 2.17
N VAL A 364 23.28 8.96 2.42
CA VAL A 364 22.18 9.00 1.44
C VAL A 364 22.57 9.75 0.17
N GLN A 365 23.28 10.88 0.31
CA GLN A 365 23.78 11.66 -0.83
C GLN A 365 24.85 10.91 -1.62
N VAL A 366 25.81 10.28 -0.92
CA VAL A 366 26.85 9.42 -1.51
C VAL A 366 26.21 8.27 -2.30
N ALA A 367 25.15 7.68 -1.77
CA ALA A 367 24.41 6.61 -2.42
C ALA A 367 23.50 7.07 -3.58
N SER A 368 23.47 8.37 -3.88
CA SER A 368 22.67 8.97 -4.95
C SER A 368 21.19 8.59 -4.92
N PHE A 369 20.64 8.37 -3.71
CA PHE A 369 19.23 7.98 -3.50
C PHE A 369 18.81 6.68 -4.18
N LEU A 370 19.75 5.87 -4.67
CA LEU A 370 19.48 4.60 -5.34
C LEU A 370 19.25 3.49 -4.29
N PRO A 371 18.11 2.80 -4.29
CA PRO A 371 17.81 1.73 -3.34
C PRO A 371 18.96 0.73 -3.17
N LEU A 372 19.50 0.18 -4.27
CA LEU A 372 20.55 -0.83 -4.19
C LEU A 372 21.82 -0.30 -3.52
N THR A 373 22.25 0.90 -3.90
CA THR A 373 23.43 1.56 -3.34
C THR A 373 23.25 1.87 -1.85
N LEU A 374 22.05 2.33 -1.45
CA LEU A 374 21.70 2.59 -0.04
C LEU A 374 21.77 1.30 0.79
N GLN A 375 21.25 0.19 0.28
CA GLN A 375 21.27 -1.10 0.97
C GLN A 375 22.70 -1.61 1.19
N ILE A 376 23.54 -1.55 0.14
CA ILE A 376 24.93 -2.01 0.20
C ILE A 376 25.74 -1.12 1.15
N LEU A 377 25.65 0.20 1.01
CA LEU A 377 26.37 1.15 1.84
C LEU A 377 25.94 1.04 3.32
N GLY A 378 24.63 1.01 3.57
CA GLY A 378 24.09 0.84 4.92
C GLY A 378 24.55 -0.45 5.57
N SER A 379 24.51 -1.57 4.84
CA SER A 379 25.00 -2.87 5.32
C SER A 379 26.51 -2.90 5.56
N SER A 380 27.28 -2.14 4.78
CA SER A 380 28.74 -2.02 4.93
C SER A 380 29.12 -1.19 6.15
N LEU A 381 28.28 -0.24 6.54
CA LEU A 381 28.48 0.67 7.66
C LEU A 381 27.87 0.16 8.98
N HIS A 382 26.99 -0.85 8.92
CA HIS A 382 26.34 -1.43 10.08
C HIS A 382 27.35 -1.86 11.18
N GLY A 383 27.10 -1.44 12.41
CA GLY A 383 27.90 -1.80 13.59
C GLY A 383 29.23 -1.06 13.74
N LYS A 384 29.58 -0.15 12.82
CA LYS A 384 30.81 0.67 12.89
C LYS A 384 30.57 1.97 13.66
N ASP A 385 31.65 2.54 14.21
CA ASP A 385 31.60 3.82 14.94
C ASP A 385 31.59 5.05 14.01
N GLU A 386 31.26 6.23 14.57
CA GLU A 386 31.13 7.49 13.82
C GLU A 386 32.41 7.86 13.07
N ARG A 387 33.58 7.59 13.66
CA ARG A 387 34.87 7.86 13.03
C ARG A 387 35.09 7.00 11.79
N THR A 388 34.79 5.71 11.89
CA THR A 388 34.93 4.79 10.75
C THR A 388 33.94 5.15 9.65
N TRP A 389 32.73 5.60 9.99
CA TRP A 389 31.77 6.12 9.02
C TRP A 389 32.32 7.35 8.29
N GLU A 390 32.86 8.32 9.01
CA GLU A 390 33.47 9.51 8.43
C GLU A 390 34.58 9.15 7.43
N GLU A 391 35.51 8.26 7.83
CA GLU A 391 36.62 7.82 6.99
C GLU A 391 36.14 7.05 5.74
N GLU A 392 35.10 6.22 5.85
CA GLU A 392 34.55 5.47 4.70
C GLU A 392 33.75 6.36 3.75
N LEU A 393 32.95 7.29 4.28
CA LEU A 393 32.18 8.22 3.46
C LEU A 393 33.10 9.18 2.72
N GLN A 394 34.14 9.69 3.36
CA GLN A 394 35.11 10.60 2.74
C GLN A 394 35.83 9.96 1.53
N LYS A 395 36.07 8.63 1.54
CA LYS A 395 36.65 7.91 0.39
C LYS A 395 35.70 7.82 -0.80
N LEU A 396 34.40 7.79 -0.51
CA LEU A 396 33.32 7.62 -1.49
C LEU A 396 32.78 8.96 -2.00
N GLU A 397 33.21 10.09 -1.43
CA GLU A 397 32.83 11.43 -1.86
C GLU A 397 33.56 11.81 -3.16
N GLY A 398 32.82 12.41 -4.11
CA GLY A 398 33.37 12.85 -5.38
C GLY A 398 32.45 12.51 -6.55
N ASP A 399 33.02 11.86 -7.56
CA ASP A 399 32.32 11.47 -8.79
C ASP A 399 31.29 10.37 -8.52
N GLN A 400 30.00 10.71 -8.73
CA GLN A 400 28.87 9.83 -8.38
C GLN A 400 28.90 8.49 -9.11
N GLU A 401 29.33 8.44 -10.38
CA GLU A 401 29.39 7.18 -11.13
C GLU A 401 30.46 6.24 -10.58
N LYS A 402 31.63 6.81 -10.25
CA LYS A 402 32.71 6.05 -9.58
C LYS A 402 32.27 5.57 -8.20
N THR A 403 31.61 6.44 -7.43
CA THR A 403 31.07 6.10 -6.11
C THR A 403 30.09 4.93 -6.18
N ILE A 404 29.13 4.97 -7.12
CA ILE A 404 28.18 3.87 -7.32
C ILE A 404 28.92 2.59 -7.69
N ALA A 405 29.88 2.65 -8.61
CA ALA A 405 30.68 1.48 -9.00
C ALA A 405 31.49 0.91 -7.82
N GLU A 406 32.07 1.76 -6.97
CA GLU A 406 32.82 1.34 -5.78
C GLU A 406 31.93 0.73 -4.70
N VAL A 407 30.76 1.30 -4.45
CA VAL A 407 29.78 0.72 -3.52
C VAL A 407 29.31 -0.65 -4.06
N MET A 408 29.01 -0.75 -5.35
CA MET A 408 28.58 -2.00 -5.98
C MET A 408 29.65 -3.10 -5.89
N LYS A 409 30.95 -2.76 -5.99
CA LYS A 409 32.04 -3.73 -5.76
C LYS A 409 32.00 -4.36 -4.36
N LYS A 410 31.54 -3.63 -3.34
CA LYS A 410 31.39 -4.16 -1.97
C LYS A 410 30.34 -5.29 -1.88
N SER A 411 29.39 -5.37 -2.83
CA SER A 411 28.42 -6.47 -2.91
C SER A 411 29.05 -7.79 -3.39
N TYR A 412 29.96 -7.73 -4.37
CA TYR A 412 30.61 -8.91 -4.94
C TYR A 412 31.69 -9.51 -4.05
N ALA A 413 32.33 -8.71 -3.20
CA ALA A 413 33.33 -9.20 -2.24
C ALA A 413 32.71 -10.10 -1.15
N LYS A 414 31.48 -9.80 -0.70
CA LYS A 414 30.76 -10.62 0.29
C LYS A 414 30.21 -11.93 -0.29
N ALA A 415 29.86 -11.97 -1.58
CA ALA A 415 29.33 -13.17 -2.23
C ALA A 415 30.40 -14.23 -2.55
N ASN A 416 31.70 -13.89 -2.45
CA ASN A 416 32.82 -14.80 -2.68
C ASN A 416 33.49 -15.29 -1.37
N GLU A 417 32.93 -14.94 -0.21
CA GLU A 417 33.41 -15.35 1.12
C GLU A 417 32.47 -16.35 1.83
N GLU A 418 31.38 -16.76 1.18
CA GLU A 418 30.50 -17.89 1.55
C GLU A 418 30.69 -19.05 0.56
#